data_AF-A0A7V8W6D4-F1
#
_entry.id   AF-A0A7V8W6D4-F1
#
_cell.length_a   1.000
_cell.length_b   1.000
_cell.length_c   1.000
_cell.angle_alpha   90.00
_cell.angle_beta   90.00
_cell.angle_gamma   90.00
#
_symmetry.space_group_name_H-M   'P 1'
#
loop_
_entity.id
_entity.type
_entity.pdbx_description
1 polymer ?
#
loop_
_entity_poly.entity_id
_entity_poly.type
_entity_poly.pdbx_seq_one_letter_code
_entity_poly.pdbx_strand_id
1 'polypeptide(L)'
;MARILTCPDCGKDGVLRSHCFNYAERVARLLLVAPFRCQACSHRFLAFHVGRDYSKHLLDRREHKRIPVRLALSFSGGRIRGSGIVRDISMGGCIIECETIVQVDDIFYLQMFLGEQGMPVEVAAMVRSVSARRIGFKFLRSARENKRLFEFLHAQGA
;
A
#
# COMPACT_ATOMS: atom_id res chain seq x y z
N MET A 1 -27.88 -8.30 13.24
CA MET A 1 -27.54 -7.11 12.44
C MET A 1 -26.05 -6.83 12.61
N ALA A 2 -25.22 -7.16 11.62
CA ALA A 2 -23.80 -6.86 11.68
C ALA A 2 -23.61 -5.35 11.54
N ARG A 3 -22.89 -4.72 12.49
CA ARG A 3 -22.58 -3.28 12.39
C ARG A 3 -21.36 -3.09 11.51
N ILE A 4 -21.47 -2.30 10.45
CA ILE A 4 -20.34 -1.93 9.60
C ILE A 4 -19.33 -1.14 10.45
N LEU A 5 -18.06 -1.52 10.40
CA LEU A 5 -17.02 -0.79 11.11
C LEU A 5 -16.59 0.43 10.28
N THR A 6 -16.83 1.63 10.81
CA THR A 6 -16.40 2.89 10.19
C THR A 6 -15.16 3.46 10.86
N CYS A 7 -14.38 4.23 10.11
CA CYS A 7 -13.24 4.96 10.66
C CYS A 7 -13.71 6.12 11.53
N PRO A 8 -13.18 6.31 12.75
CA PRO A 8 -13.57 7.42 13.63
C PRO A 8 -13.13 8.79 13.10
N ASP A 9 -12.11 8.82 12.25
CA ASP A 9 -11.50 10.06 11.75
C ASP A 9 -12.19 10.54 10.45
N CYS A 10 -12.48 9.63 9.51
CA CYS A 10 -13.02 9.99 8.19
C CYS A 10 -14.42 9.42 7.89
N GLY A 11 -15.00 8.61 8.78
CA GLY A 11 -16.34 8.06 8.64
C GLY A 11 -16.52 6.94 7.59
N LYS A 12 -15.51 6.65 6.76
CA LYS A 12 -15.61 5.63 5.69
C LYS A 12 -15.57 4.19 6.24
N ASP A 13 -16.19 3.28 5.49
CA ASP A 13 -16.45 1.85 5.77
C ASP A 13 -15.35 0.89 5.28
N GLY A 14 -14.38 1.38 4.50
CA GLY A 14 -13.22 0.61 4.02
C GLY A 14 -12.11 0.43 5.06
N VAL A 15 -12.35 -0.34 6.12
CA VAL A 15 -11.37 -0.61 7.18
C VAL A 15 -10.80 -2.03 7.09
N LEU A 16 -9.47 -2.17 7.22
CA LEU A 16 -8.77 -3.45 7.24
C LEU A 16 -8.17 -3.73 8.62
N ARG A 17 -8.15 -5.00 9.03
CA ARG A 17 -7.48 -5.41 10.27
C ARG A 17 -5.96 -5.23 10.11
N SER A 18 -5.32 -4.61 11.08
CA SER A 18 -3.87 -4.38 11.12
C SER A 18 -3.19 -5.33 12.12
N HIS A 19 -1.85 -5.33 12.12
CA HIS A 19 -1.05 -6.14 13.03
C HIS A 19 -0.90 -5.48 14.41
N CYS A 20 -0.94 -6.30 15.47
CA CYS A 20 -0.64 -5.85 16.84
C CYS A 20 0.85 -5.51 16.96
N PHE A 21 1.21 -4.23 17.04
CA PHE A 21 2.58 -3.76 17.16
C PHE A 21 3.10 -3.89 18.60
N ASN A 22 2.23 -3.72 19.60
CA ASN A 22 2.62 -3.66 21.02
C ASN A 22 2.06 -4.80 21.86
N TYR A 23 2.69 -5.08 23.01
CA TYR A 23 2.22 -6.09 23.98
C TYR A 23 0.81 -5.79 24.49
N ALA A 24 0.49 -4.52 24.76
CA ALA A 24 -0.86 -4.10 25.15
C ALA A 24 -1.91 -4.50 24.10
N GLU A 25 -1.60 -4.41 22.81
CA GLU A 25 -2.52 -4.82 21.74
C GLU A 25 -2.66 -6.34 21.61
N ARG A 26 -1.65 -7.12 22.05
CA ARG A 26 -1.78 -8.57 22.16
C ARG A 26 -2.70 -8.96 23.31
N VAL A 27 -2.63 -8.26 24.44
CA VAL A 27 -3.54 -8.45 25.59
C VAL A 27 -4.96 -8.01 25.21
N ALA A 28 -5.11 -6.88 24.52
CA ALA A 28 -6.40 -6.39 24.04
C ALA A 28 -7.11 -7.38 23.09
N ARG A 29 -6.36 -8.24 22.39
CA ARG A 29 -6.91 -9.33 21.57
C ARG A 29 -7.72 -10.33 22.41
N LEU A 30 -7.37 -10.54 23.68
CA LEU A 30 -8.14 -11.36 24.62
C LEU A 30 -9.51 -10.74 24.91
N LEU A 31 -9.61 -9.41 24.82
CA LEU A 31 -10.86 -8.65 24.97
C LEU A 31 -11.59 -8.44 23.63
N LEU A 32 -11.28 -9.23 22.59
CA LEU A 32 -11.90 -9.14 21.26
C LEU A 32 -11.67 -7.79 20.55
N VAL A 33 -10.70 -7.00 21.03
CA VAL A 33 -10.27 -5.73 20.45
C VAL A 33 -9.05 -5.98 19.56
N ALA A 34 -9.07 -5.45 18.35
CA ALA A 34 -7.95 -5.53 17.43
C ALA A 34 -7.68 -4.16 16.79
N PRO A 35 -6.43 -3.91 16.33
CA PRO A 35 -6.13 -2.74 15.54
C PRO A 35 -6.72 -2.86 14.13
N PHE A 36 -7.28 -1.76 13.66
CA PHE A 36 -7.80 -1.56 12.31
C PHE A 36 -7.12 -0.34 11.68
N ARG A 37 -7.00 -0.35 10.35
CA ARG A 37 -6.47 0.75 9.55
C ARG A 37 -7.47 1.09 8.45
N CYS A 38 -7.84 2.36 8.33
CA CYS A 38 -8.69 2.84 7.25
C CYS A 38 -7.93 2.86 5.92
N GLN A 39 -8.52 2.36 4.83
CA GLN A 39 -7.91 2.43 3.50
C GLN A 39 -7.88 3.85 2.94
N ALA A 40 -8.91 4.65 3.25
CA ALA A 40 -9.05 6.00 2.73
C ALA A 40 -8.22 7.06 3.47
N CYS A 41 -8.15 7.01 4.80
CA CYS A 41 -7.36 7.97 5.60
C CYS A 41 -6.14 7.36 6.32
N SER A 42 -5.86 6.06 6.18
CA SER A 42 -4.69 5.38 6.81
C SER A 42 -4.64 5.50 8.33
N HIS A 43 -5.63 6.12 8.97
CA HIS A 43 -5.73 6.24 10.41
C HIS A 43 -5.86 4.85 11.03
N ARG A 44 -5.07 4.61 12.07
CA ARG A 44 -5.03 3.35 12.81
C ARG A 44 -5.75 3.55 14.14
N PHE A 45 -6.69 2.67 14.44
CA PHE A 45 -7.50 2.73 15.66
C PHE A 45 -7.80 1.33 16.18
N LEU A 46 -8.16 1.22 17.46
CA LEU A 46 -8.59 -0.04 18.07
C LEU A 46 -10.11 -0.14 18.04
N ALA A 47 -10.64 -1.30 17.66
CA ALA A 47 -12.08 -1.56 17.72
C ALA A 47 -12.37 -3.03 18.06
N PHE A 48 -13.57 -3.28 18.57
CA PHE A 48 -14.08 -4.63 18.77
C PHE A 48 -14.36 -5.30 17.42
N HIS A 49 -13.83 -6.51 17.22
CA HIS A 49 -14.03 -7.24 15.97
C HIS A 49 -15.24 -8.20 15.98
N VAL A 50 -15.81 -8.49 17.15
CA VAL A 50 -16.98 -9.38 17.24
C VAL A 50 -18.27 -8.64 16.88
N GLY A 51 -19.11 -9.28 16.07
CA GLY A 51 -20.43 -8.74 15.66
C GLY A 51 -20.37 -7.58 14.67
N ARG A 52 -19.19 -7.23 14.15
CA ARG A 52 -19.01 -6.19 13.14
C ARG A 52 -18.72 -6.81 11.78
N ASP A 53 -19.32 -6.23 10.74
CA ASP A 53 -18.99 -6.57 9.36
C ASP A 53 -17.78 -5.73 8.94
N TYR A 54 -16.70 -6.40 8.61
CA TYR A 54 -15.48 -5.82 8.07
C TYR A 54 -14.89 -6.84 7.10
N SER A 55 -14.07 -6.37 6.15
CA SER A 55 -13.44 -7.26 5.17
C SER A 55 -12.57 -8.30 5.89
N LYS A 56 -13.06 -9.54 5.95
CA LYS A 56 -12.37 -10.70 6.54
C LYS A 56 -11.30 -11.28 5.61
N HIS A 57 -10.97 -10.61 4.50
CA HIS A 57 -9.89 -11.04 3.60
C HIS A 57 -8.66 -11.40 4.45
N LEU A 58 -8.39 -12.71 4.48
CA LEU A 58 -7.45 -13.47 5.28
C LEU A 58 -6.28 -12.62 5.79
N LEU A 59 -6.26 -12.24 7.08
CA LEU A 59 -5.14 -11.60 7.81
C LEU A 59 -4.04 -11.07 6.87
N ASP A 60 -4.40 -10.13 6.00
CA ASP A 60 -3.46 -9.73 4.96
C ASP A 60 -2.42 -8.89 5.68
N ARG A 61 -1.14 -9.29 5.62
CA ARG A 61 -0.04 -8.50 6.20
C ARG A 61 0.03 -7.11 5.56
N ARG A 62 -0.67 -6.90 4.44
CA ARG A 62 -0.70 -5.66 3.68
C ARG A 62 -1.60 -4.62 4.36
N GLU A 63 -1.01 -3.47 4.64
CA GLU A 63 -1.71 -2.32 5.22
C GLU A 63 -2.60 -1.58 4.21
N HIS A 64 -2.35 -1.77 2.91
CA HIS A 64 -3.02 -1.10 1.81
C HIS A 64 -3.48 -2.10 0.76
N LYS A 65 -4.72 -1.91 0.28
CA LYS A 65 -5.27 -2.64 -0.85
C LYS A 65 -4.40 -2.38 -2.09
N ARG A 66 -4.07 -3.47 -2.80
CA ARG A 66 -3.35 -3.39 -4.07
C ARG A 66 -4.35 -3.42 -5.21
N ILE A 67 -4.17 -2.49 -6.13
CA ILE A 67 -4.92 -2.42 -7.38
C ILE A 67 -4.03 -3.04 -8.47
N PRO A 68 -4.53 -4.03 -9.22
CA PRO A 68 -3.83 -4.51 -10.40
C PRO A 68 -3.82 -3.42 -11.48
N VAL A 69 -2.65 -3.07 -11.97
CA VAL A 69 -2.46 -2.05 -13.01
C VAL A 69 -1.44 -2.52 -14.05
N ARG A 70 -1.35 -1.80 -15.16
CA ARG A 70 -0.27 -1.97 -16.15
C ARG A 70 0.24 -0.60 -16.53
N LEU A 71 1.25 -0.12 -15.81
CA LEU A 71 1.84 1.20 -16.02
C LEU A 71 3.31 1.05 -16.40
N ALA A 72 3.75 1.82 -17.38
CA ALA A 72 5.18 1.94 -17.65
C ALA A 72 5.86 2.68 -16.49
N LEU A 73 7.00 2.15 -16.05
CA LEU A 73 7.82 2.75 -15.01
C LEU A 73 9.28 2.72 -15.43
N SER A 74 9.98 3.81 -15.14
CA SER A 74 11.44 3.89 -15.14
C SER A 74 11.91 4.12 -13.72
N PHE A 75 13.07 3.59 -13.36
CA PHE A 75 13.65 3.84 -12.05
C PHE A 75 15.15 4.10 -12.13
N SER A 76 15.64 4.94 -11.22
CA SER A 76 17.05 5.30 -11.16
C SER A 76 17.51 5.54 -9.72
N GLY A 77 18.72 5.12 -9.41
CA GLY A 77 19.30 5.19 -8.07
C GLY A 77 20.79 4.90 -8.13
N GLY A 78 21.62 5.84 -7.67
CA GLY A 78 23.07 5.75 -7.79
C GLY A 78 23.51 5.55 -9.25
N ARG A 79 24.14 4.40 -9.53
CA ARG A 79 24.62 4.00 -10.87
C ARG A 79 23.66 3.06 -11.61
N ILE A 80 22.57 2.65 -10.97
CA ILE A 80 21.63 1.68 -11.52
C ILE A 80 20.44 2.44 -12.11
N ARG A 81 20.07 2.06 -13.34
CA ARG A 81 18.87 2.53 -14.02
C ARG A 81 18.18 1.32 -14.64
N GLY A 82 16.86 1.34 -14.63
CA GLY A 82 16.06 0.28 -15.21
C GLY A 82 14.68 0.78 -15.61
N SER A 83 13.97 -0.04 -16.37
CA SER A 83 12.57 0.18 -16.74
C SER A 83 11.80 -1.11 -16.57
N GLY A 84 10.49 -1.00 -16.41
CA GLY A 84 9.63 -2.14 -16.18
C GLY A 84 8.15 -1.78 -16.23
N ILE A 85 7.32 -2.77 -15.96
CA ILE A 85 5.86 -2.60 -15.92
C ILE A 85 5.39 -2.79 -14.49
N VAL A 86 4.69 -1.79 -13.95
CA VAL A 86 3.96 -1.92 -12.69
C VAL A 86 2.81 -2.89 -12.90
N ARG A 87 2.78 -3.98 -12.11
CA ARG A 87 1.73 -5.00 -12.16
C ARG A 87 0.67 -4.80 -11.09
N ASP A 88 1.07 -4.28 -9.95
CA ASP A 88 0.17 -3.86 -8.89
C ASP A 88 0.73 -2.64 -8.14
N ILE A 89 -0.18 -1.84 -7.61
CA ILE A 89 0.15 -0.61 -6.88
C ILE A 89 -0.81 -0.39 -5.71
N SER A 90 -0.34 0.27 -4.66
CA SER A 90 -1.10 0.64 -3.47
C SER A 90 -0.60 1.97 -2.92
N MET A 91 -1.25 2.47 -1.87
CA MET A 91 -0.80 3.67 -1.17
C MET A 91 0.62 3.57 -0.60
N GLY A 92 1.13 2.36 -0.32
CA GLY A 92 2.43 2.16 0.33
C GLY A 92 3.53 1.61 -0.57
N GLY A 93 3.24 1.31 -1.83
CA GLY A 93 4.23 0.67 -2.72
C GLY A 93 3.61 -0.02 -3.93
N CYS A 94 4.48 -0.63 -4.73
CA CYS A 94 4.11 -1.33 -5.97
C CYS A 94 4.95 -2.59 -6.20
N ILE A 95 4.49 -3.48 -7.08
CA ILE A 95 5.32 -4.51 -7.69
C ILE A 95 5.53 -4.16 -9.15
N ILE A 96 6.79 -4.24 -9.58
CA ILE A 96 7.17 -4.12 -10.97
C ILE A 96 7.68 -5.45 -11.50
N GLU A 97 7.53 -5.62 -12.81
CA GLU A 97 8.22 -6.65 -13.58
C GLU A 97 9.36 -6.00 -14.36
N CYS A 98 10.59 -6.44 -14.11
CA CYS A 98 11.77 -6.04 -14.88
C CYS A 98 12.89 -7.09 -14.78
N GLU A 99 13.92 -6.92 -15.61
CA GLU A 99 15.11 -7.79 -15.67
C GLU A 99 16.34 -7.17 -15.02
N THR A 100 16.24 -5.92 -14.54
CA THR A 100 17.35 -5.21 -13.91
C THR A 100 17.68 -5.83 -12.55
N ILE A 101 18.96 -6.10 -12.32
CA ILE A 101 19.46 -6.64 -11.06
C ILE A 101 19.53 -5.51 -10.01
N VAL A 102 18.85 -5.70 -8.88
CA VAL A 102 18.84 -4.78 -7.73
C VAL A 102 18.97 -5.59 -6.44
N GLN A 103 19.34 -4.92 -5.35
CA GLN A 103 19.43 -5.53 -4.02
C GLN A 103 18.28 -5.07 -3.11
N VAL A 104 17.97 -5.89 -2.11
CA VAL A 104 17.01 -5.50 -1.06
C VAL A 104 17.57 -4.32 -0.28
N ASP A 105 16.68 -3.42 0.12
CA ASP A 105 16.95 -2.15 0.82
C ASP A 105 17.61 -1.05 -0.04
N ASP A 106 17.89 -1.30 -1.32
CA ASP A 106 18.26 -0.25 -2.27
C ASP A 106 17.15 0.80 -2.41
N ILE A 107 17.54 2.07 -2.57
CA ILE A 107 16.63 3.20 -2.76
C ILE A 107 16.70 3.72 -4.19
N PHE A 108 15.53 3.88 -4.80
CA PHE A 108 15.36 4.34 -6.17
C PHE A 108 14.31 5.44 -6.27
N TYR A 109 14.50 6.34 -7.22
CA TYR A 109 13.45 7.24 -7.70
C TYR A 109 12.69 6.56 -8.82
N LEU A 110 11.40 6.33 -8.60
CA LEU A 110 10.48 5.71 -9.54
C LEU A 110 9.75 6.81 -10.31
N GLN A 111 9.78 6.73 -11.64
CA GLN A 111 9.01 7.57 -12.56
C GLN A 111 7.91 6.73 -13.19
N MET A 112 6.65 7.00 -12.83
CA MET A 112 5.47 6.24 -13.28
C MET A 112 4.62 7.06 -14.25
N PHE A 113 4.32 6.48 -15.41
CA PHE A 113 3.42 7.09 -16.39
C PHE A 113 1.98 6.64 -16.11
N LEU A 114 1.17 7.53 -15.53
CA LEU A 114 -0.22 7.23 -15.14
C LEU A 114 -1.24 7.33 -16.29
N GLY A 115 -0.80 7.75 -17.48
CA GLY A 115 -1.59 7.90 -18.71
C GLY A 115 -0.69 8.26 -19.89
N GLU A 116 -1.25 8.27 -21.12
CA GLU A 116 -0.44 8.34 -22.35
C GLU A 116 0.26 9.68 -22.59
N GLN A 117 -0.28 10.81 -22.10
CA GLN A 117 0.25 12.16 -22.38
C GLN A 117 0.61 12.97 -21.13
N GLY A 118 0.66 12.33 -19.97
CA GLY A 118 0.98 13.01 -18.70
C GLY A 118 2.47 12.97 -18.36
N MET A 119 2.97 14.03 -17.71
CA MET A 119 4.29 13.99 -17.07
C MET A 119 4.35 12.83 -16.06
N PRO A 120 5.43 12.03 -16.01
CA PRO A 120 5.53 10.93 -15.07
C PRO A 120 5.48 11.44 -13.63
N VAL A 121 4.91 10.64 -12.75
CA VAL A 121 4.92 10.90 -11.32
C VAL A 121 6.19 10.30 -10.72
N GLU A 122 6.92 11.14 -9.97
CA GLU A 122 8.14 10.73 -9.29
C GLU A 122 7.88 10.37 -7.82
N VAL A 123 8.35 9.19 -7.40
CA VAL A 123 8.23 8.69 -6.02
C VAL A 123 9.51 7.98 -5.61
N ALA A 124 10.08 8.37 -4.48
CA ALA A 124 11.20 7.64 -3.89
C ALA A 124 10.72 6.35 -3.21
N ALA A 125 11.38 5.24 -3.49
CA ALA A 125 10.99 3.92 -2.99
C ALA A 125 12.20 3.04 -2.67
N MET A 126 12.01 2.14 -1.72
CA MET A 126 12.98 1.15 -1.28
C MET A 126 12.60 -0.24 -1.79
N VAL A 127 13.57 -1.03 -2.22
CA VAL A 127 13.37 -2.43 -2.58
C VAL A 127 13.10 -3.25 -1.31
N ARG A 128 11.98 -3.97 -1.27
CA ARG A 128 11.59 -4.84 -0.13
C ARG A 128 11.64 -6.32 -0.45
N SER A 129 11.58 -6.68 -1.71
CA SER A 129 11.66 -8.08 -2.15
C SER A 129 12.12 -8.14 -3.60
N VAL A 130 12.98 -9.10 -3.91
CA VAL A 130 13.41 -9.41 -5.27
C VAL A 130 13.08 -10.88 -5.54
N SER A 131 12.50 -11.15 -6.70
CA SER A 131 12.24 -12.49 -7.23
C SER A 131 12.66 -12.50 -8.70
N ALA A 132 12.70 -13.68 -9.34
CA ALA A 132 13.29 -13.87 -10.67
C ALA A 132 12.97 -12.77 -11.71
N ARG A 133 11.74 -12.26 -11.76
CA ARG A 133 11.33 -11.17 -12.66
C ARG A 133 10.53 -10.06 -11.99
N ARG A 134 10.36 -10.10 -10.66
CA ARG A 134 9.52 -9.12 -9.96
C ARG A 134 10.25 -8.49 -8.80
N ILE A 135 10.14 -7.17 -8.71
CA ILE A 135 10.69 -6.37 -7.63
C ILE A 135 9.53 -5.71 -6.90
N GLY A 136 9.51 -5.86 -5.59
CA GLY A 136 8.57 -5.19 -4.70
C GLY A 136 9.19 -3.92 -4.13
N PHE A 137 8.58 -2.78 -4.43
CA PHE A 137 8.96 -1.48 -3.90
C PHE A 137 8.03 -1.05 -2.77
N LYS A 138 8.59 -0.49 -1.70
CA LYS A 138 7.88 0.28 -0.68
C LYS A 138 8.18 1.75 -0.86
N PHE A 139 7.15 2.58 -0.96
CA PHE A 139 7.34 4.02 -1.05
C PHE A 139 7.91 4.55 0.27
N LEU A 140 8.92 5.41 0.18
CA LEU A 140 9.53 6.04 1.37
C LEU A 140 8.59 7.07 1.99
N ARG A 141 7.79 7.73 1.15
CA ARG A 141 6.71 8.65 1.53
C ARG A 141 5.38 8.07 1.11
N SER A 142 4.33 8.41 1.82
CA SER A 142 2.99 7.92 1.47
C SER A 142 2.61 8.44 0.09
N ALA A 143 2.00 7.62 -0.77
CA ALA A 143 1.51 8.09 -2.06
C ALA A 143 0.43 9.19 -1.92
N ARG A 144 -0.11 9.44 -0.72
CA ARG A 144 -0.96 10.61 -0.42
C ARG A 144 -0.25 11.94 -0.51
N GLU A 145 1.05 11.96 -0.26
CA GLU A 145 1.85 13.18 -0.37
C GLU A 145 2.01 13.61 -1.83
N ASN A 146 1.70 12.71 -2.77
CA ASN A 146 1.66 13.00 -4.19
C ASN A 146 0.21 13.06 -4.69
N LYS A 147 -0.31 14.27 -4.90
CA LYS A 147 -1.71 14.52 -5.32
C LYS A 147 -2.12 13.69 -6.54
N ARG A 148 -1.28 13.62 -7.57
CA ARG A 148 -1.57 12.90 -8.82
C ARG A 148 -1.63 11.39 -8.62
N LEU A 149 -0.70 10.84 -7.85
CA LEU A 149 -0.70 9.40 -7.54
C LEU A 149 -1.89 9.03 -6.66
N PHE A 150 -2.21 9.87 -5.67
CA PHE A 150 -3.36 9.67 -4.81
C PHE A 150 -4.68 9.70 -5.58
N GLU A 151 -4.88 10.70 -6.45
CA GLU A 151 -6.06 10.79 -7.32
C GLU A 151 -6.20 9.58 -8.24
N PHE A 152 -5.08 9.12 -8.83
CA PHE A 152 -5.07 7.90 -9.65
C PHE A 152 -5.49 6.66 -8.85
N LEU A 153 -4.90 6.46 -7.67
CA LEU A 153 -5.23 5.32 -6.82
C LEU A 153 -6.69 5.34 -6.35
N HIS A 154 -7.20 6.52 -6.01
CA HIS A 154 -8.60 6.69 -5.60
C HIS A 154 -9.56 6.46 -6.78
N ALA A 155 -9.20 6.89 -8.00
CA ALA A 155 -9.99 6.62 -9.21
C ALA A 155 -10.05 5.12 -9.57
N GLN A 156 -8.98 4.38 -9.25
CA GLN A 156 -8.86 2.95 -9.50
C GLN A 156 -9.37 2.05 -8.35
N GLY A 157 -9.92 2.65 -7.28
CA GLY A 157 -10.61 1.92 -6.20
C GLY A 157 -9.73 1.45 -5.03
N ALA A 158 -8.67 2.21 -4.69
CA ALA A 158 -7.90 2.09 -3.45
C ALA A 158 -8.57 2.80 -2.26
#